data_AF-A0A9E5UTR7-F1
#
_entry.id   AF-A0A9E5UTR7-F1
#
_cell.length_a   1.000
_cell.length_b   1.000
_cell.length_c   1.000
_cell.angle_alpha   90.00
_cell.angle_beta   90.00
_cell.angle_gamma   90.00
#
_symmetry.space_group_name_H-M   'P 1'
#
loop_
_entity.id
_entity.type
_entity.pdbx_description
1 polymer ?
#
loop_
_entity_poly.entity_id
_entity_poly.type
_entity_poly.pdbx_seq_one_letter_code
_entity_poly.pdbx_strand_id
1 'polypeptide(L)'
;MELKGKGNTLTINLKPRSGGIGKVNVYINGREVNESKANAPDFNPQRKTQIQVNLKDYQSYFSEGKNIISVKAYHAEGWLASRFQHITYQKGTLQNRSTDTNSSLRPGQVGLQDGESIDLDFDPAEFQEKAVSDFYALCIGTSDYQGDGSAGAIRDLTFPTSDAQAMALALQIGAKKFFVDEDETNKNKIFIRTLSTDDKNPLNQPSKQNIRKAFQEIAAKAKAEDVFVVFFAGHGTTFKKEDERFELFYYLTKDATSGNLVQDAIRESRAISSDELIAWLKEIKANKQVMILDACHSGQAVENIFAQRDVPPSQKTRLGIDERPHRLVYHFGQCRRCGQL
;
A
#
# COMPACT_ATOMS: atom_id res chain seq x y z
N MET A 1 -20.88 -10.94 14.39
CA MET A 1 -20.78 -11.06 12.93
C MET A 1 -20.30 -12.46 12.62
N GLU A 2 -20.79 -13.06 11.55
CA GLU A 2 -20.41 -14.40 11.08
C GLU A 2 -20.19 -14.34 9.57
N LEU A 3 -19.13 -14.97 9.08
CA LEU A 3 -18.80 -15.05 7.65
C LEU A 3 -19.01 -16.48 7.17
N LYS A 4 -19.66 -16.63 6.02
CA LYS A 4 -19.83 -17.93 5.34
C LYS A 4 -19.42 -17.81 3.89
N GLY A 5 -18.55 -18.70 3.43
CA GLY A 5 -18.17 -18.80 2.02
C GLY A 5 -18.86 -19.96 1.32
N LYS A 6 -19.35 -19.74 0.10
CA LYS A 6 -19.78 -20.80 -0.82
C LYS A 6 -19.37 -20.45 -2.26
N GLY A 7 -18.48 -21.24 -2.86
CA GLY A 7 -17.97 -20.97 -4.21
C GLY A 7 -17.26 -19.61 -4.30
N ASN A 8 -17.83 -18.67 -5.07
CA ASN A 8 -17.33 -17.29 -5.17
C ASN A 8 -18.20 -16.27 -4.42
N THR A 9 -19.08 -16.71 -3.53
CA THR A 9 -19.95 -15.83 -2.76
C THR A 9 -19.52 -15.83 -1.29
N LEU A 10 -19.23 -14.63 -0.78
CA LEU A 10 -19.07 -14.38 0.65
C LEU A 10 -20.37 -13.82 1.21
N THR A 11 -20.94 -14.52 2.18
CA THR A 11 -22.09 -14.07 2.95
C THR A 11 -21.64 -13.54 4.31
N ILE A 12 -21.94 -12.27 4.57
CA ILE A 12 -21.65 -11.58 5.83
C ILE A 12 -22.97 -11.48 6.61
N ASN A 13 -23.06 -12.17 7.74
CA ASN A 13 -24.21 -12.11 8.63
C ASN A 13 -23.89 -11.20 9.84
N LEU A 14 -24.68 -10.16 10.00
CA LEU A 14 -24.60 -9.18 11.08
C LEU A 14 -25.75 -9.41 12.06
N LYS A 15 -25.43 -9.34 13.35
CA LYS A 15 -26.42 -9.38 14.43
C LYS A 15 -26.60 -7.94 14.93
N PRO A 16 -27.81 -7.35 14.84
CA PRO A 16 -28.09 -6.03 15.39
C PRO A 16 -27.76 -5.99 16.89
N ARG A 17 -27.27 -4.84 17.35
CA ARG A 17 -27.09 -4.51 18.77
C ARG A 17 -27.68 -3.13 19.04
N SER A 18 -27.64 -2.66 20.29
CA SER A 18 -28.24 -1.37 20.71
C SER A 18 -27.78 -0.16 19.88
N GLY A 19 -26.55 -0.16 19.35
CA GLY A 19 -26.03 0.89 18.47
C GLY A 19 -26.37 0.73 16.98
N GLY A 20 -27.28 -0.18 16.61
CA GLY A 20 -27.65 -0.41 15.21
C GLY A 20 -26.55 -1.05 14.35
N ILE A 21 -26.81 -1.15 13.05
CA ILE A 21 -25.87 -1.63 12.04
C ILE A 21 -25.40 -0.41 11.23
N GLY A 22 -24.09 -0.26 11.08
CA GLY A 22 -23.47 0.79 10.28
C GLY A 22 -22.75 0.24 9.06
N LYS A 23 -21.70 0.97 8.66
CA LYS A 23 -20.90 0.63 7.48
C LYS A 23 -20.15 -0.70 7.64
N VAL A 24 -19.88 -1.35 6.52
CA VAL A 24 -19.10 -2.59 6.47
C VAL A 24 -17.91 -2.40 5.54
N ASN A 25 -16.73 -2.74 6.04
CA ASN A 25 -15.48 -2.69 5.30
C ASN A 25 -14.94 -4.10 5.10
N VAL A 26 -14.58 -4.41 3.85
CA VAL A 26 -14.03 -5.70 3.45
C VAL A 26 -12.58 -5.47 3.02
N TYR A 27 -11.72 -6.37 3.48
CA TYR A 27 -10.31 -6.34 3.24
C TYR A 27 -9.88 -7.66 2.61
N ILE A 28 -9.09 -7.63 1.55
CA ILE A 28 -8.48 -8.81 0.92
C ILE A 28 -6.98 -8.69 1.14
N ASN A 29 -6.38 -9.70 1.78
CA ASN A 29 -4.96 -9.72 2.15
C ASN A 29 -4.51 -8.47 2.91
N GLY A 30 -5.38 -7.93 3.77
CA GLY A 30 -5.14 -6.73 4.57
C GLY A 30 -5.43 -5.41 3.86
N ARG A 31 -5.72 -5.43 2.56
CA ARG A 31 -6.10 -4.24 1.78
C ARG A 31 -7.60 -4.04 1.76
N GLU A 32 -8.06 -2.85 2.10
CA GLU A 32 -9.47 -2.45 1.94
C GLU A 32 -9.86 -2.40 0.47
N VAL A 33 -10.98 -3.04 0.11
CA VAL A 33 -11.49 -3.11 -1.29
C VAL A 33 -12.83 -2.42 -1.48
N ASN A 34 -13.24 -1.59 -0.52
CA ASN A 34 -14.49 -0.84 -0.56
C ASN A 34 -14.57 0.12 -1.76
N GLU A 35 -13.46 0.79 -2.07
CA GLU A 35 -13.41 1.85 -3.11
C GLU A 35 -13.45 1.30 -4.55
N SER A 36 -13.23 -0.02 -4.76
CA SER A 36 -13.23 -0.60 -6.12
C SER A 36 -14.65 -0.80 -6.70
N LYS A 37 -15.69 -0.63 -5.88
CA LYS A 37 -17.05 -0.38 -6.38
C LYS A 37 -17.15 1.12 -6.62
N ALA A 38 -17.15 1.52 -7.89
CA ALA A 38 -17.38 2.91 -8.32
C ALA A 38 -18.35 3.64 -7.36
N ASN A 39 -17.80 4.48 -6.49
CA ASN A 39 -18.51 5.38 -5.55
C ASN A 39 -19.25 4.78 -4.34
N ALA A 40 -18.93 3.57 -3.85
CA ALA A 40 -19.56 3.03 -2.62
C ALA A 40 -18.51 2.61 -1.56
N PRO A 41 -18.08 3.51 -0.64
CA PRO A 41 -17.10 3.21 0.41
C PRO A 41 -17.61 2.26 1.50
N ASP A 42 -18.74 1.59 1.27
CA ASP A 42 -19.50 0.82 2.23
C ASP A 42 -20.13 -0.39 1.54
N PHE A 43 -19.83 -1.59 2.04
CA PHE A 43 -20.45 -2.83 1.54
C PHE A 43 -21.89 -3.04 2.03
N ASN A 44 -22.39 -2.21 2.94
CA ASN A 44 -23.74 -2.30 3.50
C ASN A 44 -24.50 -0.96 3.53
N PRO A 45 -24.66 -0.27 2.38
CA PRO A 45 -25.32 1.04 2.35
C PRO A 45 -26.78 0.98 2.83
N GLN A 46 -27.45 -0.16 2.67
CA GLN A 46 -28.83 -0.37 3.12
C GLN A 46 -28.94 -0.90 4.56
N ARG A 47 -27.85 -0.97 5.34
CA ARG A 47 -27.82 -1.42 6.75
C ARG A 47 -28.50 -2.78 6.99
N LYS A 48 -28.36 -3.70 6.03
CA LYS A 48 -28.92 -5.05 6.09
C LYS A 48 -28.22 -5.90 7.13
N THR A 49 -28.94 -6.88 7.67
CA THR A 49 -28.40 -7.93 8.55
C THR A 49 -27.65 -9.02 7.79
N GLN A 50 -27.84 -9.12 6.47
CA GLN A 50 -27.13 -10.03 5.61
C GLN A 50 -26.66 -9.32 4.35
N ILE A 51 -25.38 -9.50 4.00
CA ILE A 51 -24.74 -8.93 2.82
C ILE A 51 -24.12 -10.08 2.04
N GLN A 52 -24.29 -10.08 0.72
CA GLN A 52 -23.61 -11.01 -0.16
C GLN A 52 -22.61 -10.24 -1.02
N VAL A 53 -21.40 -10.76 -1.10
CA VAL A 53 -20.30 -10.21 -1.89
C VAL A 53 -19.88 -11.25 -2.92
N ASN A 54 -19.94 -10.89 -4.19
CA ASN A 54 -19.42 -11.71 -5.27
C ASN A 54 -17.90 -11.48 -5.39
N LEU A 55 -17.12 -12.49 -5.01
CA LEU A 55 -15.66 -12.42 -5.02
C LEU A 55 -15.07 -12.39 -6.43
N LYS A 56 -15.86 -12.71 -7.47
CA LYS A 56 -15.44 -12.53 -8.87
C LYS A 56 -15.22 -11.07 -9.24
N ASP A 57 -15.89 -10.14 -8.56
CA ASP A 57 -15.75 -8.71 -8.84
C ASP A 57 -14.40 -8.16 -8.34
N TYR A 58 -13.68 -8.94 -7.53
CA TYR A 58 -12.44 -8.55 -6.85
C TYR A 58 -11.24 -9.44 -7.22
N GLN A 59 -11.31 -10.17 -8.33
CA GLN A 59 -10.26 -11.14 -8.74
C GLN A 59 -8.86 -10.54 -8.81
N SER A 60 -8.75 -9.25 -9.13
CA SER A 60 -7.47 -8.55 -9.21
C SER A 60 -6.78 -8.30 -7.86
N TYR A 61 -7.48 -8.48 -6.74
CA TYR A 61 -6.94 -8.31 -5.39
C TYR A 61 -6.53 -9.64 -4.75
N PHE A 62 -6.89 -10.76 -5.38
CA PHE A 62 -6.50 -12.09 -4.91
C PHE A 62 -5.19 -12.52 -5.58
N SER A 63 -4.26 -13.02 -4.76
CA SER A 63 -3.11 -13.80 -5.22
C SER A 63 -3.59 -15.20 -5.67
N GLU A 64 -2.78 -15.89 -6.47
CA GLU A 64 -3.08 -17.27 -6.91
C GLU A 64 -3.18 -18.26 -5.74
N GLY A 65 -2.39 -18.05 -4.69
CA GLY A 65 -2.36 -18.90 -3.51
C GLY A 65 -3.51 -18.66 -2.52
N LYS A 66 -3.24 -18.96 -1.26
CA LYS A 66 -4.18 -18.74 -0.16
C LYS A 66 -4.35 -17.26 0.14
N ASN A 67 -5.58 -16.79 0.12
CA ASN A 67 -5.95 -15.40 0.45
C ASN A 67 -6.72 -15.34 1.77
N ILE A 68 -6.61 -14.22 2.46
CA ILE A 68 -7.38 -13.94 3.69
C ILE A 68 -8.34 -12.78 3.41
N ILE A 69 -9.63 -13.04 3.53
CA ILE A 69 -10.66 -12.01 3.51
C ILE A 69 -10.99 -11.65 4.94
N SER A 70 -10.94 -10.36 5.27
CA SER A 70 -11.25 -9.83 6.60
C SER A 70 -12.41 -8.84 6.50
N VAL A 71 -13.33 -8.87 7.45
CA VAL A 71 -14.48 -7.97 7.49
C VAL A 71 -14.51 -7.23 8.82
N LYS A 72 -14.76 -5.92 8.75
CA LYS A 72 -14.96 -5.03 9.89
C LYS A 72 -16.32 -4.35 9.73
N ALA A 73 -17.18 -4.44 10.73
CA ALA A 73 -18.49 -3.78 10.73
C ALA A 73 -18.51 -2.69 11.79
N TYR A 74 -19.20 -1.59 11.50
CA TYR A 74 -19.39 -0.48 12.42
C TYR A 74 -20.84 -0.48 12.90
N HIS A 75 -21.08 0.17 14.04
CA HIS A 75 -22.43 0.53 14.45
C HIS A 75 -22.91 1.78 13.66
N ALA A 76 -24.18 2.18 13.82
CA ALA A 76 -24.84 3.17 12.96
C ALA A 76 -24.12 4.52 12.86
N GLU A 77 -23.63 5.05 13.99
CA GLU A 77 -22.96 6.35 14.08
C GLU A 77 -21.44 6.28 13.81
N GLY A 78 -20.87 5.10 13.54
CA GLY A 78 -19.51 4.93 13.01
C GLY A 78 -18.32 5.09 13.98
N TRP A 79 -18.53 5.58 15.21
CA TRP A 79 -17.50 5.67 16.28
C TRP A 79 -17.02 4.33 16.88
N LEU A 80 -17.79 3.25 16.75
CA LEU A 80 -17.45 1.91 17.27
C LEU A 80 -17.42 0.89 16.15
N ALA A 81 -16.33 0.11 16.10
CA ALA A 81 -16.12 -0.96 15.13
C ALA A 81 -16.02 -2.33 15.81
N SER A 82 -16.41 -3.38 15.10
CA SER A 82 -16.20 -4.76 15.51
C SER A 82 -14.71 -5.14 15.43
N ARG A 83 -14.36 -6.26 16.06
CA ARG A 83 -13.14 -7.00 15.70
C ARG A 83 -13.22 -7.45 14.24
N PHE A 84 -12.06 -7.68 13.62
CA PHE A 84 -12.00 -8.34 12.33
C PHE A 84 -12.52 -9.77 12.45
N GLN A 85 -13.39 -10.17 11.52
CA GLN A 85 -13.67 -11.57 11.26
C GLN A 85 -12.97 -11.98 9.98
N HIS A 86 -12.39 -13.17 9.95
CA HIS A 86 -11.60 -13.65 8.82
C HIS A 86 -12.21 -14.91 8.19
N ILE A 87 -11.96 -15.09 6.89
CA ILE A 87 -12.21 -16.32 6.15
C ILE A 87 -11.11 -16.49 5.09
N THR A 88 -10.77 -17.75 4.78
CA THR A 88 -9.78 -18.06 3.75
C THR A 88 -10.45 -18.25 2.39
N TYR A 89 -9.81 -17.75 1.33
CA TYR A 89 -10.20 -18.00 -0.05
C TYR A 89 -9.00 -18.45 -0.89
N GLN A 90 -9.17 -19.51 -1.66
CA GLN A 90 -8.35 -19.80 -2.83
C GLN A 90 -9.26 -19.62 -4.05
N LYS A 91 -8.71 -19.15 -5.18
CA LYS A 91 -9.51 -18.98 -6.40
C LYS A 91 -10.18 -20.32 -6.74
N GLY A 92 -11.51 -20.34 -6.70
CA GLY A 92 -12.31 -21.56 -6.92
C GLY A 92 -12.69 -22.37 -5.67
N THR A 93 -12.16 -22.10 -4.47
CA THR A 93 -12.53 -22.84 -3.24
C THR A 93 -12.50 -21.93 -1.99
N LEU A 94 -13.64 -21.82 -1.28
CA LEU A 94 -13.74 -21.13 0.01
C LEU A 94 -13.69 -22.16 1.16
N GLN A 95 -12.80 -21.95 2.13
CA GLN A 95 -12.74 -22.78 3.35
C GLN A 95 -13.15 -21.94 4.57
N ASN A 96 -14.14 -22.41 5.33
CA ASN A 96 -14.56 -21.78 6.58
C ASN A 96 -13.51 -22.06 7.68
N ARG A 97 -12.96 -21.01 8.29
CA ARG A 97 -12.20 -21.15 9.55
C ARG A 97 -12.79 -20.21 10.60
N SER A 98 -13.64 -20.75 11.47
CA SER A 98 -13.96 -20.14 12.76
C SER A 98 -12.77 -20.35 13.69
N THR A 99 -12.28 -19.28 14.31
CA THR A 99 -11.30 -19.35 15.40
C THR A 99 -12.03 -19.47 16.73
N ASP A 100 -12.10 -20.68 17.28
CA ASP A 100 -12.36 -20.89 18.70
C ASP A 100 -11.08 -21.40 19.38
N THR A 101 -10.71 -20.73 20.46
CA THR A 101 -9.60 -21.04 21.36
C THR A 101 -10.01 -22.08 22.41
N ASN A 102 -9.10 -23.01 22.71
CA ASN A 102 -9.09 -24.02 23.79
C ASN A 102 -9.98 -25.27 23.64
N SER A 103 -9.37 -26.41 23.30
CA SER A 103 -9.03 -27.49 24.26
C SER A 103 -8.81 -28.83 23.55
N SER A 104 -7.74 -29.52 23.98
CA SER A 104 -7.48 -30.97 23.96
C SER A 104 -8.25 -31.86 22.97
N LEU A 105 -7.53 -32.46 22.03
CA LEU A 105 -8.01 -33.62 21.25
C LEU A 105 -7.04 -34.81 21.36
N ARG A 106 -7.63 -35.95 21.73
CA ARG A 106 -7.23 -37.33 21.37
C ARG A 106 -8.53 -38.15 21.25
N PRO A 107 -8.54 -39.26 20.48
CA PRO A 107 -9.21 -39.30 19.17
C PRO A 107 -10.29 -40.39 19.04
N GLY A 108 -11.21 -40.26 18.06
CA GLY A 108 -11.98 -41.41 17.54
C GLY A 108 -13.34 -41.09 16.89
N GLN A 109 -13.58 -41.72 15.73
CA GLN A 109 -14.83 -41.93 14.97
C GLN A 109 -15.39 -40.75 14.15
N VAL A 110 -15.07 -40.60 12.86
CA VAL A 110 -15.43 -41.38 11.63
C VAL A 110 -16.87 -41.14 11.17
N GLY A 111 -16.99 -40.63 9.93
CA GLY A 111 -18.22 -40.59 9.13
C GLY A 111 -18.05 -39.82 7.82
N LEU A 112 -17.31 -40.39 6.86
CA LEU A 112 -17.23 -39.94 5.47
C LEU A 112 -17.85 -41.01 4.57
N GLN A 113 -18.70 -40.62 3.62
CA GLN A 113 -18.89 -41.31 2.34
C GLN A 113 -19.15 -40.26 1.26
N ASP A 114 -18.18 -40.12 0.35
CA ASP A 114 -18.33 -40.32 -1.09
C ASP A 114 -17.08 -39.82 -1.83
N GLY A 115 -16.25 -40.77 -2.27
CA GLY A 115 -15.91 -40.87 -3.69
C GLY A 115 -14.88 -39.94 -4.35
N GLU A 116 -13.83 -39.50 -3.65
CA GLU A 116 -12.53 -39.23 -4.29
C GLU A 116 -11.42 -39.32 -3.21
N SER A 117 -10.52 -40.28 -3.35
CA SER A 117 -9.37 -40.45 -2.47
C SER A 117 -8.40 -39.30 -2.71
N ILE A 118 -8.32 -38.36 -1.77
CA ILE A 118 -7.22 -37.40 -1.72
C ILE A 118 -6.04 -38.14 -1.09
N ASP A 119 -4.97 -38.34 -1.87
CA ASP A 119 -3.69 -38.84 -1.37
C ASP A 119 -3.25 -37.96 -0.19
N LEU A 120 -3.09 -38.60 0.97
CA LEU A 120 -2.71 -37.92 2.23
C LEU A 120 -1.19 -37.73 2.37
N ASP A 121 -0.42 -38.03 1.33
CA ASP A 121 1.01 -37.71 1.22
C ASP A 121 1.19 -36.34 0.54
N PHE A 122 0.42 -35.35 0.98
CA PHE A 122 0.58 -33.96 0.54
C PHE A 122 1.89 -33.41 1.11
N ASP A 123 2.97 -33.48 0.34
CA ASP A 123 4.20 -32.75 0.63
C ASP A 123 3.92 -31.24 0.41
N PRO A 124 3.99 -30.40 1.46
CA PRO A 124 3.84 -28.95 1.30
C PRO A 124 4.88 -28.32 0.36
N ALA A 125 5.93 -29.05 -0.03
CA ALA A 125 6.90 -28.65 -1.03
C ALA A 125 6.42 -28.84 -2.48
N GLU A 126 5.44 -29.72 -2.76
CA GLU A 126 5.02 -30.06 -4.14
C GLU A 126 4.08 -29.04 -4.81
N PHE A 127 3.56 -28.05 -4.05
CA PHE A 127 2.77 -26.93 -4.61
C PHE A 127 3.38 -25.56 -4.30
N GLN A 128 4.71 -25.46 -4.37
CA GLN A 128 5.34 -24.18 -4.69
C GLN A 128 5.47 -24.07 -6.21
N GLU A 129 4.34 -23.86 -6.90
CA GLU A 129 4.43 -23.09 -8.12
C GLU A 129 4.99 -21.74 -7.68
N LYS A 130 6.31 -21.55 -7.86
CA LYS A 130 7.08 -20.39 -7.41
C LYS A 130 6.36 -19.17 -7.99
N ALA A 131 5.44 -18.57 -7.24
CA ALA A 131 4.59 -17.50 -7.75
C ALA A 131 5.54 -16.38 -8.16
N VAL A 132 5.77 -16.26 -9.47
CA VAL A 132 6.86 -15.43 -9.95
C VAL A 132 6.36 -13.99 -9.97
N SER A 133 6.63 -13.31 -8.87
CA SER A 133 6.31 -11.92 -8.58
C SER A 133 7.08 -11.00 -9.53
N ASP A 134 6.42 -10.00 -10.10
CA ASP A 134 7.09 -8.89 -10.78
C ASP A 134 7.53 -7.84 -9.74
N PHE A 135 8.64 -7.16 -10.02
CA PHE A 135 9.18 -6.07 -9.21
C PHE A 135 9.01 -4.74 -9.93
N TYR A 136 8.31 -3.81 -9.29
CA TYR A 136 8.12 -2.45 -9.76
C TYR A 136 8.82 -1.47 -8.83
N ALA A 137 9.58 -0.53 -9.39
CA ALA A 137 10.09 0.62 -8.65
C ALA A 137 9.88 1.94 -9.37
N LEU A 138 9.58 2.98 -8.60
CA LEU A 138 9.53 4.37 -9.04
C LEU A 138 10.46 5.21 -8.18
N CYS A 139 11.52 5.75 -8.76
CA CYS A 139 12.51 6.58 -8.08
C CYS A 139 12.38 8.03 -8.57
N ILE A 140 12.01 8.95 -7.69
CA ILE A 140 11.78 10.36 -7.99
C ILE A 140 12.86 11.21 -7.30
N GLY A 141 13.58 12.02 -8.07
CA GLY A 141 14.57 12.96 -7.56
C GLY A 141 14.32 14.37 -8.11
N THR A 142 14.01 15.33 -7.25
CA THR A 142 13.78 16.72 -7.67
C THR A 142 14.88 17.62 -7.13
N SER A 143 15.83 17.96 -8.00
CA SER A 143 16.94 18.87 -7.69
C SER A 143 16.62 20.31 -8.09
N ASP A 144 16.05 20.51 -9.29
CA ASP A 144 15.75 21.83 -9.84
C ASP A 144 14.26 22.20 -9.75
N TYR A 145 14.00 23.42 -9.30
CA TYR A 145 12.66 23.97 -9.08
C TYR A 145 12.46 25.26 -9.87
N GLN A 146 11.24 25.79 -9.88
CA GLN A 146 10.90 27.05 -10.55
C GLN A 146 11.07 28.27 -9.63
N GLY A 147 11.93 28.19 -8.62
CA GLY A 147 12.23 29.32 -7.75
C GLY A 147 12.98 30.40 -8.52
N ASP A 148 12.54 31.65 -8.45
CA ASP A 148 13.16 32.78 -9.16
C ASP A 148 14.32 33.43 -8.37
N GLY A 149 14.72 32.84 -7.25
CA GLY A 149 15.77 33.35 -6.37
C GLY A 149 15.34 34.54 -5.49
N SER A 150 14.07 34.97 -5.56
CA SER A 150 13.53 36.01 -4.69
C SER A 150 13.39 35.53 -3.24
N ALA A 151 13.19 36.48 -2.31
CA ALA A 151 12.99 36.14 -0.91
C ALA A 151 11.73 35.27 -0.72
N GLY A 152 11.90 34.05 -0.20
CA GLY A 152 10.82 33.07 -0.04
C GLY A 152 10.63 32.12 -1.23
N ALA A 153 11.38 32.30 -2.32
CA ALA A 153 11.45 31.32 -3.39
C ALA A 153 12.14 30.04 -2.90
N ILE A 154 11.69 28.90 -3.43
CA ILE A 154 12.34 27.62 -3.17
C ILE A 154 13.73 27.60 -3.82
N ARG A 155 14.69 26.93 -3.18
CA ARG A 155 16.06 26.79 -3.68
C ARG A 155 16.29 25.38 -4.22
N ASP A 156 17.11 25.29 -5.25
CA ASP A 156 17.54 24.01 -5.80
C ASP A 156 18.40 23.20 -4.82
N LEU A 157 18.37 21.88 -5.01
CA LEU A 157 19.08 20.91 -4.20
C LEU A 157 20.11 20.16 -5.04
N THR A 158 21.26 19.83 -4.47
CA THR A 158 22.37 19.24 -5.22
C THR A 158 22.22 17.75 -5.51
N PHE A 159 21.66 16.97 -4.58
CA PHE A 159 21.74 15.50 -4.59
C PHE A 159 20.47 14.70 -4.97
N PRO A 160 19.22 15.22 -4.88
CA PRO A 160 18.04 14.40 -5.13
C PRO A 160 18.02 13.62 -6.44
N THR A 161 18.45 14.22 -7.56
CA THR A 161 18.56 13.48 -8.83
C THR A 161 19.55 12.31 -8.72
N SER A 162 20.75 12.55 -8.18
CA SER A 162 21.75 11.48 -8.02
C SER A 162 21.28 10.39 -7.06
N ASP A 163 20.55 10.76 -6.01
CA ASP A 163 20.01 9.81 -5.02
C ASP A 163 18.97 8.90 -5.67
N ALA A 164 18.06 9.46 -6.47
CA ALA A 164 17.05 8.68 -7.20
C ALA A 164 17.68 7.72 -8.22
N GLN A 165 18.71 8.15 -8.95
CA GLN A 165 19.45 7.31 -9.89
C GLN A 165 20.22 6.19 -9.18
N ALA A 166 20.91 6.51 -8.08
CA ALA A 166 21.64 5.54 -7.27
C ALA A 166 20.68 4.50 -6.65
N MET A 167 19.53 4.95 -6.14
CA MET A 167 18.49 4.06 -5.62
C MET A 167 17.94 3.14 -6.71
N ALA A 168 17.64 3.67 -7.90
CA ALA A 168 17.17 2.87 -9.03
C ALA A 168 18.18 1.77 -9.41
N LEU A 169 19.48 2.11 -9.45
CA LEU A 169 20.55 1.14 -9.71
C LEU A 169 20.66 0.09 -8.59
N ALA A 170 20.62 0.51 -7.33
CA ALA A 170 20.69 -0.40 -6.19
C ALA A 170 19.50 -1.39 -6.18
N LEU A 171 18.28 -0.88 -6.43
CA LEU A 171 17.09 -1.71 -6.55
C LEU A 171 17.18 -2.65 -7.75
N GLN A 172 17.73 -2.20 -8.89
CA GLN A 172 17.94 -3.07 -10.05
C GLN A 172 18.87 -4.24 -9.72
N ILE A 173 19.99 -3.97 -9.05
CA ILE A 173 20.98 -5.00 -8.66
C ILE A 173 20.38 -5.95 -7.62
N GLY A 174 19.70 -5.40 -6.61
CA GLY A 174 19.04 -6.20 -5.57
C GLY A 174 17.93 -7.09 -6.14
N ALA A 175 17.05 -6.51 -6.95
CA ALA A 175 15.91 -7.21 -7.53
C ALA A 175 16.34 -8.36 -8.46
N LYS A 176 17.42 -8.20 -9.24
CA LYS A 176 17.94 -9.29 -10.08
C LYS A 176 18.21 -10.56 -9.29
N LYS A 177 18.69 -10.47 -8.05
CA LYS A 177 18.98 -11.65 -7.21
C LYS A 177 17.73 -12.40 -6.73
N PHE A 178 16.57 -11.74 -6.69
CA PHE A 178 15.36 -12.30 -6.09
C PHE A 178 14.25 -12.57 -7.11
N PHE A 179 14.26 -11.87 -8.24
CA PHE A 179 13.17 -11.89 -9.23
C PHE A 179 13.61 -12.40 -10.60
N VAL A 180 14.93 -12.58 -10.82
CA VAL A 180 15.45 -13.18 -12.05
C VAL A 180 16.06 -14.55 -11.72
N ASP A 181 15.66 -15.57 -12.46
CA ASP A 181 16.19 -16.93 -12.33
C ASP A 181 17.62 -17.01 -12.89
N GLU A 182 18.41 -17.99 -12.44
CA GLU A 182 19.83 -18.10 -12.79
C GLU A 182 20.08 -18.27 -14.29
N ASP A 183 19.14 -18.88 -15.01
CA ASP A 183 19.15 -19.03 -16.47
C ASP A 183 18.64 -17.79 -17.22
N GLU A 184 18.27 -16.75 -16.48
CA GLU A 184 17.70 -15.51 -16.96
C GLU A 184 16.46 -15.73 -17.86
N THR A 185 15.69 -16.81 -17.70
CA THR A 185 14.49 -17.04 -18.53
C THR A 185 13.36 -16.04 -18.27
N ASN A 186 13.43 -15.32 -17.15
CA ASN A 186 12.42 -14.35 -16.70
C ASN A 186 12.97 -12.91 -16.53
N LYS A 187 13.97 -12.48 -17.32
CA LYS A 187 14.62 -11.14 -17.22
C LYS A 187 13.66 -9.95 -17.24
N ASN A 188 12.48 -10.12 -17.84
CA ASN A 188 11.50 -9.06 -18.06
C ASN A 188 10.56 -8.80 -16.87
N LYS A 189 10.96 -9.15 -15.64
CA LYS A 189 10.14 -9.01 -14.42
C LYS A 189 10.51 -7.83 -13.54
N ILE A 190 11.51 -7.05 -13.93
CA ILE A 190 11.97 -5.88 -13.17
C ILE A 190 11.64 -4.62 -13.99
N PHE A 191 10.78 -3.79 -13.42
CA PHE A 191 10.31 -2.55 -14.03
C PHE A 191 10.68 -1.37 -13.13
N ILE A 192 11.76 -0.67 -13.46
CA ILE A 192 12.21 0.50 -12.70
C ILE A 192 12.07 1.74 -13.57
N ARG A 193 11.37 2.75 -13.05
CA ARG A 193 11.24 4.06 -13.68
C ARG A 193 11.89 5.11 -12.78
N THR A 194 12.70 5.97 -13.38
CA THR A 194 13.29 7.13 -12.71
C THR A 194 12.67 8.40 -13.27
N LEU A 195 12.25 9.31 -12.39
CA LEU A 195 11.84 10.66 -12.73
C LEU A 195 12.82 11.63 -12.08
N SER A 196 13.52 12.44 -12.89
CA SER A 196 14.52 13.37 -12.37
C SER A 196 14.62 14.65 -13.17
N THR A 197 15.04 15.75 -12.52
CA THR A 197 15.19 17.05 -13.17
C THR A 197 16.31 17.07 -14.21
N ASP A 198 17.32 16.21 -14.07
CA ASP A 198 18.41 16.09 -15.04
C ASP A 198 18.03 15.30 -16.31
N ASP A 199 16.86 14.64 -16.33
CA ASP A 199 16.44 13.83 -17.47
C ASP A 199 15.96 14.73 -18.61
N LYS A 200 16.57 14.60 -19.79
CA LYS A 200 16.24 15.43 -20.96
C LYS A 200 14.84 15.16 -21.53
N ASN A 201 14.25 14.00 -21.24
CA ASN A 201 12.90 13.67 -21.68
C ASN A 201 11.87 14.36 -20.79
N PRO A 202 11.01 15.24 -21.33
CA PRO A 202 9.97 15.91 -20.55
C PRO A 202 9.00 14.95 -19.83
N LEU A 203 8.85 13.71 -20.31
CA LEU A 203 8.01 12.68 -19.67
C LEU A 203 8.66 12.02 -18.44
N ASN A 204 9.98 12.22 -18.27
CA ASN A 204 10.75 11.75 -17.12
C ASN A 204 11.05 12.87 -16.11
N GLN A 205 10.57 14.08 -16.36
CA GLN A 205 10.67 15.18 -15.41
C GLN A 205 9.69 14.96 -14.24
N PRO A 206 10.05 15.29 -12.99
CA PRO A 206 9.24 14.98 -11.81
C PRO A 206 8.14 16.03 -11.56
N SER A 207 7.34 16.32 -12.58
CA SER A 207 6.11 17.11 -12.43
C SER A 207 5.04 16.28 -11.74
N LYS A 208 4.05 16.94 -11.10
CA LYS A 208 2.94 16.23 -10.45
C LYS A 208 2.21 15.30 -11.42
N GLN A 209 1.99 15.77 -12.66
CA GLN A 209 1.32 15.00 -13.70
C GLN A 209 2.13 13.75 -14.10
N ASN A 210 3.44 13.86 -14.29
CA ASN A 210 4.28 12.74 -14.68
C ASN A 210 4.39 11.70 -13.56
N ILE A 211 4.54 12.16 -12.31
CA ILE A 211 4.54 11.27 -11.13
C ILE A 211 3.21 10.52 -11.05
N ARG A 212 2.08 11.22 -11.13
CA ARG A 212 0.75 10.58 -11.11
C ARG A 212 0.59 9.57 -12.24
N LYS A 213 1.01 9.93 -13.46
CA LYS A 213 0.96 9.02 -14.61
C LYS A 213 1.78 7.76 -14.39
N ALA A 214 2.98 7.87 -13.80
CA ALA A 214 3.81 6.71 -13.47
C ALA A 214 3.12 5.78 -12.45
N PHE A 215 2.48 6.33 -11.41
CA PHE A 215 1.66 5.54 -10.47
C PHE A 215 0.51 4.81 -11.19
N GLN A 216 -0.20 5.48 -12.09
CA GLN A 216 -1.32 4.90 -12.85
C GLN A 216 -0.86 3.76 -13.78
N GLU A 217 0.27 3.94 -14.47
CA GLU A 217 0.85 2.90 -15.32
C GLU A 217 1.23 1.64 -14.53
N ILE A 218 1.78 1.80 -13.32
CA ILE A 218 2.11 0.69 -12.42
C ILE A 218 0.82 0.04 -11.88
N ALA A 219 -0.15 0.84 -11.44
CA ALA A 219 -1.43 0.33 -10.92
C ALA A 219 -2.21 -0.50 -11.95
N ALA A 220 -2.08 -0.16 -13.24
CA ALA A 220 -2.69 -0.92 -14.34
C ALA A 220 -2.08 -2.31 -14.54
N LYS A 221 -0.78 -2.46 -14.28
CA LYS A 221 -0.01 -3.70 -14.57
C LYS A 221 0.21 -4.59 -13.36
N ALA A 222 0.47 -4.00 -12.20
CA ALA A 222 0.80 -4.72 -10.97
C ALA A 222 -0.34 -5.64 -10.52
N LYS A 223 0.03 -6.80 -9.97
CA LYS A 223 -0.85 -7.84 -9.42
C LYS A 223 -0.63 -7.98 -7.92
N ALA A 224 -1.46 -8.79 -7.26
CA ALA A 224 -1.47 -8.93 -5.80
C ALA A 224 -0.15 -9.48 -5.22
N GLU A 225 0.52 -10.38 -5.94
CA GLU A 225 1.78 -11.05 -5.57
C GLU A 225 3.04 -10.19 -5.80
N ASP A 226 2.93 -9.12 -6.57
CA ASP A 226 4.04 -8.25 -6.98
C ASP A 226 4.60 -7.43 -5.81
N VAL A 227 5.79 -6.86 -6.03
CA VAL A 227 6.44 -5.92 -5.12
C VAL A 227 6.49 -4.55 -5.76
N PHE A 228 6.07 -3.53 -5.01
CA PHE A 228 6.20 -2.13 -5.41
C PHE A 228 7.08 -1.36 -4.44
N VAL A 229 8.07 -0.64 -4.96
CA VAL A 229 8.90 0.29 -4.20
C VAL A 229 8.77 1.69 -4.79
N VAL A 230 8.54 2.69 -3.95
CA VAL A 230 8.65 4.10 -4.35
C VAL A 230 9.66 4.84 -3.50
N PHE A 231 10.52 5.61 -4.14
CA PHE A 231 11.54 6.43 -3.51
C PHE A 231 11.35 7.88 -3.93
N PHE A 232 11.33 8.80 -2.97
CA PHE A 232 11.32 10.23 -3.22
C PHE A 232 12.54 10.88 -2.58
N ALA A 233 13.25 11.71 -3.34
CA ALA A 233 14.24 12.65 -2.83
C ALA A 233 13.89 14.08 -3.29
N GLY A 234 13.99 15.06 -2.39
CA GLY A 234 13.70 16.47 -2.72
C GLY A 234 13.14 17.27 -1.55
N HIS A 235 12.52 18.41 -1.84
CA HIS A 235 11.90 19.24 -0.82
C HIS A 235 10.57 18.65 -0.32
N GLY A 236 10.41 18.73 1.00
CA GLY A 236 9.19 18.37 1.71
C GLY A 236 8.82 19.46 2.71
N THR A 237 7.52 19.74 2.83
CA THR A 237 6.97 20.71 3.76
C THR A 237 5.73 20.15 4.45
N THR A 238 5.33 20.75 5.57
CA THR A 238 4.05 20.46 6.21
C THR A 238 3.10 21.63 6.05
N PHE A 239 1.83 21.34 5.91
CA PHE A 239 0.80 22.36 5.81
C PHE A 239 -0.50 21.86 6.45
N LYS A 240 -1.12 22.70 7.27
CA LYS A 240 -2.43 22.46 7.88
C LYS A 240 -3.49 23.26 7.14
N LYS A 241 -4.46 22.59 6.53
CA LYS A 241 -5.68 23.27 6.06
C LYS A 241 -6.55 23.65 7.26
N GLU A 242 -7.32 24.73 7.15
CA GLU A 242 -8.18 25.22 8.24
C GLU A 242 -9.14 24.15 8.78
N ASP A 243 -9.70 23.34 7.88
CA ASP A 243 -10.65 22.27 8.22
C ASP A 243 -10.00 20.94 8.64
N GLU A 244 -8.67 20.85 8.61
CA GLU A 244 -7.94 19.62 8.92
C GLU A 244 -7.45 19.62 10.37
N ARG A 245 -7.64 18.49 11.05
CA ARG A 245 -7.23 18.34 12.46
C ARG A 245 -5.70 18.28 12.62
N PHE A 246 -5.00 17.78 11.62
CA PHE A 246 -3.57 17.54 11.64
C PHE A 246 -2.90 18.19 10.42
N GLU A 247 -1.64 18.58 10.57
CA GLU A 247 -0.81 18.98 9.43
C GLU A 247 -0.63 17.80 8.49
N LEU A 248 -0.67 18.04 7.18
CA LEU A 248 -0.30 17.04 6.18
C LEU A 248 1.10 17.31 5.65
N PHE A 249 1.80 16.23 5.28
CA PHE A 249 3.06 16.34 4.56
C PHE A 249 2.80 16.57 3.08
N TYR A 250 3.65 17.37 2.44
CA TYR A 250 3.64 17.62 1.01
C TYR A 250 5.05 17.46 0.44
N TYR A 251 5.17 16.62 -0.59
CA TYR A 251 6.35 16.58 -1.46
C TYR A 251 6.23 17.66 -2.54
N LEU A 252 7.26 18.47 -2.73
CA LEU A 252 7.28 19.52 -3.75
C LEU A 252 7.83 18.99 -5.06
N THR A 253 7.10 19.22 -6.14
CA THR A 253 7.51 18.80 -7.50
C THR A 253 8.40 19.84 -8.15
N LYS A 254 8.99 19.53 -9.31
CA LYS A 254 9.84 20.49 -10.06
C LYS A 254 9.15 21.82 -10.39
N ASP A 255 7.81 21.83 -10.42
CA ASP A 255 7.03 23.00 -10.80
C ASP A 255 6.79 23.95 -9.60
N ALA A 256 7.26 23.59 -8.41
CA ALA A 256 7.16 24.43 -7.23
C ALA A 256 8.04 25.68 -7.37
N THR A 257 7.47 26.83 -7.01
CA THR A 257 8.16 28.13 -7.00
C THR A 257 8.50 28.59 -5.57
N SER A 258 7.78 28.09 -4.58
CA SER A 258 8.02 28.34 -3.15
C SER A 258 7.53 27.16 -2.31
N GLY A 259 7.92 27.12 -1.04
CA GLY A 259 7.38 26.17 -0.05
C GLY A 259 6.06 26.63 0.59
N ASN A 260 5.54 27.80 0.20
CA ASN A 260 4.29 28.33 0.75
C ASN A 260 3.10 27.69 0.02
N LEU A 261 2.34 26.92 0.78
CA LEU A 261 1.21 26.15 0.28
C LEU A 261 -0.14 26.76 0.64
N VAL A 262 -0.27 28.05 0.98
CA VAL A 262 -1.55 28.66 1.42
C VAL A 262 -2.66 28.59 0.36
N GLN A 263 -2.33 28.72 -0.92
CA GLN A 263 -3.32 28.70 -2.01
C GLN A 263 -3.58 27.29 -2.53
N ASP A 264 -4.86 26.90 -2.68
CA ASP A 264 -5.24 25.58 -3.21
C ASP A 264 -4.65 25.29 -4.58
N ALA A 265 -4.71 26.24 -5.50
CA ALA A 265 -4.18 26.06 -6.86
C ALA A 265 -2.69 25.67 -6.87
N ILE A 266 -1.89 26.19 -5.93
CA ILE A 266 -0.47 25.83 -5.79
C ILE A 266 -0.34 24.40 -5.27
N ARG A 267 -1.09 24.05 -4.22
CA ARG A 267 -1.11 22.68 -3.67
C ARG A 267 -1.50 21.65 -4.72
N GLU A 268 -2.56 21.94 -5.47
CA GLU A 268 -3.14 21.04 -6.46
C GLU A 268 -2.23 20.81 -7.66
N SER A 269 -1.46 21.83 -8.09
CA SER A 269 -0.63 21.75 -9.29
C SER A 269 0.84 21.40 -9.03
N ARG A 270 1.41 21.78 -7.88
CA ARG A 270 2.87 21.78 -7.66
C ARG A 270 3.35 20.94 -6.49
N ALA A 271 2.45 20.40 -5.67
CA ALA A 271 2.77 19.59 -4.52
C ALA A 271 1.96 18.30 -4.49
N ILE A 272 2.46 17.27 -3.80
CA ILE A 272 1.76 16.00 -3.61
C ILE A 272 1.62 15.76 -2.11
N SER A 273 0.39 15.77 -1.63
CA SER A 273 0.10 15.51 -0.21
C SER A 273 0.30 14.04 0.18
N SER A 274 0.47 13.79 1.48
CA SER A 274 0.44 12.43 2.04
C SER A 274 -0.85 11.68 1.70
N ASP A 275 -1.98 12.38 1.65
CA ASP A 275 -3.29 11.80 1.34
C ASP A 275 -3.38 11.35 -0.11
N GLU A 276 -2.89 12.19 -1.04
CA GLU A 276 -2.76 11.83 -2.45
C GLU A 276 -1.82 10.63 -2.63
N LEU A 277 -0.66 10.62 -1.97
CA LEU A 277 0.26 9.47 -2.02
C LEU A 277 -0.41 8.19 -1.51
N ILE A 278 -1.14 8.25 -0.39
CA ILE A 278 -1.87 7.10 0.15
C ILE A 278 -2.94 6.62 -0.83
N ALA A 279 -3.70 7.53 -1.42
CA ALA A 279 -4.72 7.21 -2.41
C ALA A 279 -4.10 6.52 -3.63
N TRP A 280 -2.99 7.04 -4.17
CA TRP A 280 -2.32 6.44 -5.32
C TRP A 280 -1.70 5.08 -4.99
N LEU A 281 -1.16 4.91 -3.78
CA LEU A 281 -0.65 3.62 -3.30
C LEU A 281 -1.77 2.57 -3.13
N LYS A 282 -2.97 2.99 -2.69
CA LYS A 282 -4.16 2.12 -2.59
C LYS A 282 -4.62 1.61 -3.95
N GLU A 283 -4.35 2.33 -5.03
CA GLU A 283 -4.70 1.87 -6.39
C GLU A 283 -3.77 0.75 -6.89
N ILE A 284 -2.49 0.74 -6.48
CA ILE A 284 -1.51 -0.28 -6.92
C ILE A 284 -1.80 -1.63 -6.26
N LYS A 285 -2.19 -2.65 -7.03
CA LYS A 285 -2.67 -3.95 -6.51
C LYS A 285 -1.65 -4.77 -5.70
N ALA A 286 -0.36 -4.52 -5.87
CA ALA A 286 0.72 -5.18 -5.13
C ALA A 286 0.49 -5.09 -3.62
N ASN A 287 0.47 -6.24 -2.94
CA ASN A 287 0.30 -6.28 -1.49
C ASN A 287 1.59 -5.90 -0.75
N LYS A 288 2.76 -6.07 -1.38
CA LYS A 288 4.07 -5.73 -0.82
C LYS A 288 4.48 -4.36 -1.35
N GLN A 289 4.32 -3.33 -0.53
CA GLN A 289 4.64 -1.95 -0.89
C GLN A 289 5.65 -1.34 0.08
N VAL A 290 6.69 -0.69 -0.45
CA VAL A 290 7.68 0.05 0.33
C VAL A 290 7.72 1.49 -0.19
N MET A 291 7.66 2.46 0.72
CA MET A 291 7.85 3.87 0.39
C MET A 291 9.01 4.42 1.21
N ILE A 292 9.94 5.09 0.54
CA ILE A 292 11.13 5.69 1.11
C ILE A 292 11.08 7.19 0.80
N LEU A 293 11.20 8.03 1.82
CA LEU A 293 11.14 9.49 1.71
C LEU A 293 12.44 10.10 2.23
N ASP A 294 13.23 10.66 1.31
CA ASP A 294 14.41 11.48 1.58
C ASP A 294 14.07 12.97 1.33
N ALA A 295 13.26 13.51 2.24
CA ALA A 295 12.82 14.89 2.21
C ALA A 295 12.74 15.47 3.62
N CYS A 296 12.92 16.79 3.74
CA CYS A 296 12.69 17.51 4.98
C CYS A 296 11.26 17.28 5.48
N HIS A 297 11.08 17.20 6.81
CA HIS A 297 9.78 16.91 7.46
C HIS A 297 9.15 15.54 7.15
N SER A 298 9.89 14.60 6.53
CA SER A 298 9.44 13.22 6.29
C SER A 298 9.03 12.46 7.57
N GLY A 299 9.54 12.85 8.74
CA GLY A 299 9.16 12.28 10.02
C GLY A 299 7.69 12.51 10.39
N GLN A 300 7.13 13.67 10.08
CA GLN A 300 5.69 13.95 10.25
C GLN A 300 4.85 13.29 9.15
N ALA A 301 5.40 13.16 7.93
CA ALA A 301 4.76 12.41 6.84
C ALA A 301 4.45 10.98 7.25
N VAL A 302 5.42 10.31 7.88
CA VAL A 302 5.29 8.96 8.44
C VAL A 302 4.15 8.93 9.47
N GLU A 303 4.11 9.84 10.43
CA GLU A 303 3.06 9.86 11.46
C GLU A 303 1.66 10.05 10.85
N ASN A 304 1.51 10.95 9.87
CA ASN A 304 0.24 11.18 9.16
C ASN A 304 -0.20 9.96 8.35
N ILE A 305 0.73 9.37 7.57
CA ILE A 305 0.44 8.22 6.71
C ILE A 305 0.06 6.98 7.54
N PHE A 306 0.71 6.79 8.69
CA PHE A 306 0.40 5.70 9.62
C PHE A 306 -0.78 5.99 10.57
N ALA A 307 -1.22 7.24 10.73
CA ALA A 307 -2.46 7.57 11.43
C ALA A 307 -3.68 7.29 10.54
N GLN A 308 -3.56 7.48 9.22
CA GLN A 308 -4.64 7.26 8.27
C GLN A 308 -4.78 5.81 7.80
N ARG A 309 -3.69 5.07 7.75
CA ARG A 309 -3.74 3.61 7.54
C ARG A 309 -3.86 2.97 8.91
N ASP A 310 -4.90 2.16 9.15
CA ASP A 310 -5.17 1.42 10.40
C ASP A 310 -4.08 0.34 10.63
N VAL A 311 -2.82 0.75 10.72
CA VAL A 311 -1.61 -0.07 10.66
C VAL A 311 -1.21 -0.47 12.08
N PRO A 312 -1.16 -1.78 12.37
CA PRO A 312 -0.76 -2.27 13.69
C PRO A 312 0.60 -1.73 14.14
N PRO A 313 0.79 -1.44 15.44
CA PRO A 313 2.07 -0.93 15.98
C PRO A 313 3.30 -1.78 15.63
N SER A 314 3.14 -3.10 15.38
CA SER A 314 4.22 -4.00 14.98
C SER A 314 4.73 -3.79 13.55
N GLN A 315 4.05 -2.98 12.75
CA GLN A 315 4.47 -2.55 11.42
C GLN A 315 5.03 -1.11 11.44
N LYS A 316 5.17 -0.51 12.65
CA LYS A 316 5.77 0.80 12.87
C LYS A 316 7.21 0.59 13.37
N THR A 317 8.19 1.10 12.64
CA THR A 317 9.59 1.08 13.10
C THR A 317 10.23 2.43 12.81
N ARG A 318 10.75 3.06 13.87
CA ARG A 318 11.57 4.28 13.86
C ARG A 318 12.98 3.84 14.29
N LEU A 319 13.99 4.04 13.43
CA LEU A 319 15.39 3.74 13.78
C LEU A 319 16.18 5.05 13.89
N GLY A 320 16.60 5.36 15.12
CA GLY A 320 17.84 6.09 15.38
C GLY A 320 18.96 5.06 15.56
N ILE A 321 20.20 5.44 15.26
CA ILE A 321 21.38 4.55 15.29
C ILE A 321 21.53 3.93 16.69
N ASP A 322 21.09 2.67 16.84
CA ASP A 322 21.65 1.72 17.81
C ASP A 322 21.40 0.29 17.30
N GLU A 323 22.42 -0.55 17.43
CA GLU A 323 22.57 -1.83 16.73
C GLU A 323 21.67 -2.95 17.31
N ARG A 324 20.96 -3.70 16.44
CA ARG A 324 20.83 -5.19 16.43
C ARG A 324 19.75 -5.69 15.45
N PRO A 325 19.85 -6.96 14.99
CA PRO A 325 19.39 -7.35 13.67
C PRO A 325 17.93 -7.81 13.63
N HIS A 326 17.22 -7.36 12.60
CA HIS A 326 16.37 -8.11 11.67
C HIS A 326 15.24 -7.20 11.16
N ARG A 327 15.19 -7.07 9.82
CA ARG A 327 14.19 -6.38 8.96
C ARG A 327 14.33 -4.87 8.81
N LEU A 328 14.24 -4.45 7.55
CA LEU A 328 14.86 -3.25 7.02
C LEU A 328 13.88 -2.37 6.24
N VAL A 329 13.72 -1.14 6.71
CA VAL A 329 13.38 0.05 5.93
C VAL A 329 14.46 1.08 6.28
N TYR A 330 15.13 1.63 5.27
CA TYR A 330 16.31 2.50 5.45
C TYR A 330 15.91 3.97 5.48
N HIS A 331 16.55 4.71 6.38
CA HIS A 331 16.55 6.17 6.47
C HIS A 331 18.01 6.65 6.48
N PHE A 332 18.33 7.67 5.69
CA PHE A 332 19.55 8.47 5.87
C PHE A 332 19.11 9.82 6.47
N GLY A 333 19.61 10.11 7.67
CA GLY A 333 19.25 11.31 8.43
C GLY A 333 20.17 12.48 8.17
N GLN A 334 19.54 13.65 8.03
CA GLN A 334 20.01 15.02 8.27
C GLN A 334 21.40 15.40 7.73
N CYS A 335 21.39 16.12 6.60
CA CYS A 335 22.46 17.04 6.24
C CYS A 335 22.64 18.09 7.37
N ARG A 336 23.71 17.99 8.15
CA ARG A 336 24.12 18.98 9.17
C ARG A 336 24.68 20.26 8.53
N ARG A 337 23.95 20.88 7.60
CA ARG A 337 24.40 22.11 6.92
C ARG A 337 23.30 23.10 6.52
N CYS A 338 22.15 23.08 7.18
CA CYS A 338 21.24 24.23 7.13
C CYS A 338 21.31 24.96 8.48
N GLY A 339 22.23 25.93 8.54
CA GLY A 339 22.15 26.99 9.53
C GLY A 339 20.89 27.82 9.31
N GLN A 340 20.32 28.26 10.43
CA GLN A 340 19.28 29.27 10.61
C GLN A 340 18.98 30.13 9.38
N LEU A 341 17.73 30.09 8.93
CA LEU A 341 17.00 31.23 8.39
C LEU A 341 15.62 31.26 9.04
#